data_AF-A0A968Z6U3-F1
#
_entry.id   AF-A0A968Z6U3-F1
#
_cell.length_a   1.000
_cell.length_b   1.000
_cell.length_c   1.000
_cell.angle_alpha   90.00
_cell.angle_beta   90.00
_cell.angle_gamma   90.00
#
_symmetry.space_group_name_H-M   'P 1'
#
loop_
_entity.id
_entity.type
_entity.pdbx_description
1 polymer ?
#
loop_
_entity_poly.entity_id
_entity_poly.type
_entity_poly.pdbx_seq_one_letter_code
_entity_poly.pdbx_strand_id
1 'polypeptide(L)'
;MNLRFLLLAMTYTLVLAACASVPVNVENSSFAETVQLKQQTQETTISLEADQLRHPHFLCVSTTKTGTQLTGKIELNGKFIQSLNNKTKINLSPYLGLGKHKINISARYRPTGDSVQIEFIGPNTQVSQQTGGSGYVNQRLIIEVQ
;
A
#
# COMPACT_ATOMS: atom_id res chain seq x y z
N MET A 1 -47.19 -11.25 21.72
CA MET A 1 -45.78 -11.02 21.29
C MET A 1 -45.59 -11.82 20.00
N ASN A 2 -45.73 -11.15 18.86
CA ASN A 2 -45.82 -11.82 17.56
C ASN A 2 -44.42 -11.98 16.96
N LEU A 3 -43.98 -13.23 16.87
CA LEU A 3 -42.77 -13.65 16.21
C LEU A 3 -43.19 -14.24 14.85
N ARG A 4 -42.90 -13.53 13.74
CA ARG A 4 -42.76 -14.10 12.38
C ARG A 4 -42.58 -13.01 11.33
N PHE A 5 -41.33 -12.70 11.03
CA PHE A 5 -40.92 -12.22 9.70
C PHE A 5 -39.55 -12.81 9.41
N LEU A 6 -39.55 -13.95 8.71
CA LEU A 6 -38.34 -14.54 8.14
C LEU A 6 -38.67 -14.92 6.71
N LEU A 7 -38.34 -14.02 5.80
CA LEU A 7 -38.33 -14.23 4.37
C LEU A 7 -37.21 -13.35 3.81
N LEU A 8 -36.12 -13.96 3.38
CA LEU A 8 -35.55 -13.61 2.08
C LEU A 8 -34.63 -14.74 1.61
N ALA A 9 -35.09 -15.41 0.56
CA ALA A 9 -34.34 -16.38 -0.20
C ALA A 9 -33.33 -15.64 -1.09
N MET A 10 -32.08 -16.08 -1.08
CA MET A 10 -31.10 -15.76 -2.12
C MET A 10 -30.54 -17.09 -2.63
N THR A 11 -31.27 -17.70 -3.55
CA THR A 11 -30.82 -18.85 -4.32
C THR A 11 -29.87 -18.34 -5.41
N TYR A 12 -28.58 -18.58 -5.27
CA TYR A 12 -27.61 -18.35 -6.34
C TYR A 12 -27.44 -19.66 -7.12
N THR A 13 -27.99 -19.69 -8.33
CA THR A 13 -27.91 -20.82 -9.25
C THR A 13 -26.48 -20.96 -9.76
N LEU A 14 -25.85 -22.11 -9.51
CA LEU A 14 -24.63 -22.52 -10.21
C LEU A 14 -25.02 -23.15 -11.55
N VAL A 15 -24.67 -22.50 -12.66
CA VAL A 15 -24.77 -23.09 -13.99
C VAL A 15 -23.58 -24.04 -14.18
N LEU A 16 -23.89 -25.32 -14.33
CA LEU A 16 -22.96 -26.38 -14.67
C LEU A 16 -22.82 -26.42 -16.20
N ALA A 17 -21.73 -25.87 -16.74
CA ALA A 17 -21.39 -26.02 -18.15
C ALA A 17 -20.43 -27.21 -18.32
N ALA A 18 -20.98 -28.31 -18.81
CA ALA A 18 -20.22 -29.47 -19.28
C ALA A 18 -19.65 -29.14 -20.68
N CYS A 19 -18.33 -29.00 -20.77
CA CYS A 19 -17.62 -29.00 -22.04
C CYS A 19 -16.91 -30.34 -22.19
N ALA A 20 -17.33 -31.11 -23.19
CA ALA A 20 -16.81 -32.41 -23.54
C ALA A 20 -15.30 -32.39 -23.79
N SER A 21 -14.63 -33.46 -23.36
CA SER A 21 -13.20 -33.72 -23.48
C SER A 21 -12.75 -33.92 -24.92
N VAL A 22 -11.74 -33.16 -25.34
CA VAL A 22 -10.83 -33.52 -26.44
C VAL A 22 -9.48 -33.87 -25.79
N PRO A 23 -8.95 -35.10 -25.92
CA PRO A 23 -7.63 -35.41 -25.40
C PRO A 23 -6.57 -34.79 -26.32
N VAL A 24 -5.99 -33.68 -25.88
CA VAL A 24 -4.82 -33.07 -26.52
C VAL A 24 -3.58 -33.60 -25.81
N ASN A 25 -2.85 -34.47 -26.52
CA ASN A 25 -1.55 -34.97 -26.13
C ASN A 25 -0.52 -33.83 -26.23
N VAL A 26 0.01 -33.36 -25.10
CA VAL A 26 1.11 -32.39 -25.05
C VAL A 26 2.16 -32.88 -24.06
N GLU A 27 3.30 -33.27 -24.61
CA GLU A 27 4.55 -33.41 -23.88
C GLU A 27 5.03 -32.04 -23.37
N ASN A 28 5.61 -32.04 -22.18
CA ASN A 28 6.64 -31.11 -21.70
C ASN A 28 6.22 -29.65 -21.39
N SER A 29 6.29 -29.30 -20.09
CA SER A 29 6.83 -28.05 -19.50
C SER A 29 6.05 -27.68 -18.22
N SER A 30 6.65 -27.91 -17.06
CA SER A 30 6.12 -27.41 -15.78
C SER A 30 6.23 -25.89 -15.70
N PHE A 31 5.19 -25.17 -16.13
CA PHE A 31 5.05 -23.75 -15.82
C PHE A 31 4.51 -23.61 -14.40
N ALA A 32 5.40 -23.33 -13.45
CA ALA A 32 5.01 -22.86 -12.14
C ALA A 32 4.37 -21.47 -12.29
N GLU A 33 3.05 -21.44 -12.39
CA GLU A 33 2.27 -20.21 -12.36
C GLU A 33 2.45 -19.56 -10.98
N THR A 34 3.33 -18.55 -10.92
CA THR A 34 3.52 -17.78 -9.70
C THR A 34 2.32 -16.85 -9.58
N VAL A 35 1.33 -17.24 -8.76
CA VAL A 35 0.19 -16.39 -8.41
C VAL A 35 0.73 -15.10 -7.77
N GLN A 36 0.79 -14.01 -8.55
CA GLN A 36 1.05 -12.68 -7.99
C GLN A 36 -0.17 -12.28 -7.17
N LEU A 37 -0.11 -12.50 -5.86
CA LEU A 37 -1.07 -11.92 -4.93
C LEU A 37 -0.94 -10.40 -5.03
N LYS A 38 -1.87 -9.77 -5.77
CA LYS A 38 -1.95 -8.32 -5.92
C LYS A 38 -2.34 -7.71 -4.57
N GLN A 39 -1.35 -7.38 -3.77
CA GLN A 39 -1.57 -6.66 -2.51
C GLN A 39 -2.16 -5.29 -2.83
N GLN A 40 -3.28 -4.95 -2.19
CA GLN A 40 -3.93 -3.65 -2.36
C GLN A 40 -2.95 -2.53 -1.98
N THR A 41 -2.77 -1.58 -2.90
CA THR A 41 -2.02 -0.35 -2.63
C THR A 41 -2.98 0.68 -2.06
N GLN A 42 -2.64 1.23 -0.90
CA GLN A 42 -3.34 2.39 -0.35
C GLN A 42 -2.73 3.65 -0.97
N GLU A 43 -3.57 4.56 -1.45
CA GLU A 43 -3.13 5.77 -2.13
C GLU A 43 -3.64 7.01 -1.40
N THR A 44 -2.81 8.05 -1.33
CA THR A 44 -3.20 9.32 -0.73
C THR A 44 -2.58 10.47 -1.49
N THR A 45 -3.40 11.47 -1.79
CA THR A 45 -2.97 12.69 -2.45
C THR A 45 -2.77 13.81 -1.43
N ILE A 46 -1.68 14.56 -1.58
CA ILE A 46 -1.31 15.72 -0.78
C ILE A 46 -1.07 16.86 -1.76
N SER A 47 -1.86 17.93 -1.62
CA SER A 47 -1.67 19.16 -2.40
C SER A 47 -0.77 20.12 -1.65
N LEU A 48 0.22 20.69 -2.35
CA LEU A 48 1.12 21.71 -1.83
C LEU A 48 1.12 22.90 -2.77
N GLU A 49 1.26 24.09 -2.20
CA GLU A 49 1.50 25.31 -2.96
C GLU A 49 3.01 25.48 -3.20
N ALA A 50 3.39 26.08 -4.34
CA ALA A 50 4.80 26.26 -4.72
C ALA A 50 5.63 27.03 -3.68
N ASP A 51 5.02 27.96 -2.94
CA ASP A 51 5.70 28.73 -1.89
C ASP A 51 6.09 27.85 -0.68
N GLN A 52 5.36 26.75 -0.45
CA GLN A 52 5.65 25.79 0.62
C GLN A 52 6.96 25.04 0.36
N LEU A 53 7.38 24.88 -0.91
CA LEU A 53 8.65 24.21 -1.28
C LEU A 53 9.90 24.87 -0.66
N ARG A 54 9.79 26.13 -0.22
CA ARG A 54 10.86 26.86 0.47
C ARG A 54 11.14 26.32 1.88
N HIS A 55 10.29 25.43 2.37
CA HIS A 55 10.41 24.83 3.70
C HIS A 55 10.71 23.33 3.61
N PRO A 56 11.28 22.74 4.67
CA PRO A 56 11.50 21.31 4.76
C PRO A 56 10.18 20.52 4.75
N HIS A 57 10.16 19.42 3.99
CA HIS A 57 9.09 18.43 3.99
C HIS A 57 9.67 17.09 4.41
N PHE A 58 9.12 16.46 5.43
CA PHE A 58 9.61 15.21 5.95
C PHE A 58 8.62 14.08 5.75
N LEU A 59 9.12 12.93 5.33
CA LEU A 59 8.40 11.67 5.44
C LEU A 59 9.01 10.87 6.58
N CYS A 60 8.16 10.52 7.53
CA CYS A 60 8.48 9.71 8.69
C CYS A 60 7.75 8.36 8.55
N VAL A 61 8.47 7.26 8.72
CA VAL A 61 7.90 5.91 8.77
C VAL A 61 8.43 5.25 10.04
N SER A 62 7.53 4.80 10.90
CA SER A 62 7.92 4.22 12.19
C SER A 62 7.01 3.09 12.64
N THR A 63 7.55 2.16 13.41
CA THR A 63 6.74 1.14 14.10
C THR A 63 6.13 1.71 15.37
N THR A 64 4.91 1.31 15.70
CA THR A 64 4.20 1.85 16.88
C THR A 64 4.55 1.15 18.19
N LYS A 65 5.05 -0.10 18.13
CA LYS A 65 5.43 -0.88 19.31
C LYS A 65 6.92 -1.18 19.32
N THR A 66 7.46 -1.35 20.52
CA THR A 66 8.82 -1.82 20.75
C THR A 66 8.93 -3.30 20.38
N GLY A 67 9.99 -3.68 19.68
CA GLY A 67 10.21 -5.07 19.24
C GLY A 67 9.65 -5.39 17.86
N THR A 68 8.82 -4.51 17.29
CA THR A 68 8.45 -4.60 15.87
C THR A 68 9.69 -4.40 15.00
N GLN A 69 9.87 -5.26 14.01
CA GLN A 69 10.93 -5.16 13.01
C GLN A 69 10.32 -4.72 11.69
N LEU A 70 10.80 -3.62 11.13
CA LEU A 70 10.38 -3.06 9.84
C LEU A 70 11.57 -3.03 8.89
N THR A 71 11.35 -3.54 7.66
CA THR A 71 12.33 -3.50 6.58
C THR A 71 11.64 -3.17 5.26
N GLY A 72 12.28 -2.39 4.39
CA GLY A 72 11.67 -2.01 3.13
C GLY A 72 12.41 -0.88 2.42
N LYS A 73 11.70 -0.20 1.53
CA LYS A 73 12.25 0.90 0.74
C LYS A 73 11.22 2.00 0.48
N ILE A 74 11.75 3.18 0.22
CA ILE A 74 11.04 4.34 -0.30
C ILE A 74 11.57 4.60 -1.70
N GLU A 75 10.65 4.77 -2.65
CA GLU A 75 10.93 5.14 -4.03
C GLU A 75 10.18 6.41 -4.40
N LEU A 76 10.82 7.29 -5.16
CA LEU A 76 10.21 8.47 -5.74
C LEU A 76 10.22 8.33 -7.26
N ASN A 77 9.04 8.44 -7.88
CA ASN A 77 8.86 8.31 -9.33
C ASN A 77 9.54 7.04 -9.89
N GLY A 78 9.51 5.95 -9.11
CA GLY A 78 10.13 4.65 -9.45
C GLY A 78 11.63 4.54 -9.16
N LYS A 79 12.29 5.61 -8.67
CA LYS A 79 13.70 5.59 -8.28
C LYS A 79 13.84 5.39 -6.77
N PHE A 80 14.68 4.44 -6.36
CA PHE A 80 15.05 4.25 -4.97
C PHE A 80 15.68 5.53 -4.37
N ILE A 81 15.20 5.94 -3.19
CA ILE A 81 15.75 7.08 -2.46
C ILE A 81 16.22 6.74 -1.04
N GLN A 82 15.63 5.71 -0.38
CA GLN A 82 15.97 5.38 1.01
C GLN A 82 15.50 3.97 1.41
N SER A 83 16.33 3.26 2.19
CA SER A 83 15.92 2.01 2.86
C SER A 83 15.18 2.31 4.16
N LEU A 84 14.18 1.50 4.49
CA LEU A 84 13.40 1.60 5.72
C LEU A 84 13.96 0.71 6.83
N ASN A 85 13.90 1.24 8.05
CA ASN A 85 14.07 0.53 9.32
C ASN A 85 12.92 0.92 10.29
N ASN A 86 12.97 0.48 11.54
CA ASN A 86 11.94 0.74 12.57
C ASN A 86 11.58 2.22 12.78
N LYS A 87 12.48 3.15 12.45
CA LYS A 87 12.26 4.59 12.52
C LYS A 87 13.08 5.30 11.45
N THR A 88 12.45 5.55 10.31
CA THR A 88 13.06 6.25 9.17
C THR A 88 12.47 7.64 9.04
N LYS A 89 13.33 8.63 8.84
CA LYS A 89 12.96 10.01 8.50
C LYS A 89 13.78 10.46 7.31
N ILE A 90 13.11 10.94 6.26
CA ILE A 90 13.77 11.48 5.05
C ILE A 90 13.23 12.89 4.76
N ASN A 91 14.14 13.81 4.40
CA ASN A 91 13.78 15.10 3.86
C ASN A 91 13.45 14.95 2.37
N LEU A 92 12.21 15.24 1.99
CA LEU A 92 11.71 15.16 0.63
C LEU A 92 11.94 16.45 -0.17
N SER A 93 12.21 17.59 0.48
CA SER A 93 12.34 18.88 -0.21
C SER A 93 13.32 18.88 -1.40
N PRO A 94 14.49 18.21 -1.36
CA PRO A 94 15.41 18.16 -2.51
C PRO A 94 14.84 17.45 -3.74
N TYR A 95 13.75 16.71 -3.57
CA TYR A 95 13.13 15.92 -4.62
C TYR A 95 11.77 16.46 -5.07
N LEU A 96 11.26 17.51 -4.42
CA LEU A 96 9.99 18.13 -4.78
C LEU A 96 10.23 19.35 -5.67
N GLY A 97 9.41 19.47 -6.70
CA GLY A 97 9.31 20.62 -7.59
C GLY A 97 7.87 20.78 -8.06
N LEU A 98 7.60 21.71 -8.99
CA LEU A 98 6.25 21.84 -9.56
C LEU A 98 5.79 20.53 -10.20
N GLY A 99 4.49 20.24 -10.08
CA GLY A 99 3.85 19.07 -10.65
C GLY A 99 3.72 17.89 -9.69
N LYS A 100 3.58 16.69 -10.28
CA LYS A 100 3.17 15.47 -9.58
C LYS A 100 4.36 14.58 -9.23
N HIS A 101 4.45 14.20 -7.96
CA HIS A 101 5.49 13.31 -7.42
C HIS A 101 4.85 12.10 -6.78
N LYS A 102 5.26 10.90 -7.19
CA LYS A 102 4.74 9.63 -6.68
C LYS A 102 5.76 8.99 -5.75
N ILE A 103 5.44 8.92 -4.48
CA ILE A 103 6.25 8.26 -3.46
C ILE A 103 5.63 6.89 -3.19
N ASN A 104 6.37 5.81 -3.45
CA ASN A 104 5.96 4.46 -3.10
C ASN A 104 6.73 4.00 -1.86
N ILE A 105 6.01 3.46 -0.89
CA ILE A 105 6.55 2.88 0.33
C ILE A 105 6.18 1.40 0.31
N SER A 106 7.20 0.54 0.20
CA SER A 106 7.03 -0.90 0.17
C SER A 106 7.84 -1.52 1.29
N ALA A 107 7.18 -2.15 2.25
CA ALA A 107 7.84 -2.68 3.43
C ALA A 107 7.19 -3.96 3.95
N ARG A 108 7.92 -4.68 4.79
CA ARG A 108 7.45 -5.80 5.60
C ARG A 108 7.72 -5.49 7.06
N TYR A 109 6.77 -5.83 7.92
CA TYR A 109 6.96 -5.74 9.36
C TYR A 109 6.56 -7.03 10.08
N ARG A 110 7.18 -7.26 11.23
CA ARG A 110 6.92 -8.38 12.12
C ARG A 110 6.92 -7.91 13.57
N PRO A 111 6.03 -8.45 14.43
CA PRO A 111 4.93 -9.38 14.12
C PRO A 111 3.85 -8.73 13.24
N THR A 112 3.07 -9.54 12.51
CA THR A 112 2.04 -9.07 11.55
C THR A 112 0.90 -8.30 12.22
N GLY A 113 0.67 -8.53 13.52
CA GLY A 113 -0.37 -7.87 14.33
C GLY A 113 0.01 -6.48 14.84
N ASP A 114 1.22 -6.00 14.57
CA ASP A 114 1.63 -4.63 14.90
C ASP A 114 1.20 -3.64 13.81
N SER A 115 1.54 -2.37 14.03
CA SER A 115 1.26 -1.31 13.07
C SER A 115 2.49 -0.48 12.75
N VAL A 116 2.45 0.10 11.55
CA VAL A 116 3.41 1.06 11.03
C VAL A 116 2.68 2.36 10.81
N GLN A 117 3.26 3.43 11.35
CA GLN A 117 2.83 4.81 11.20
C GLN A 117 3.62 5.44 10.06
N ILE A 118 2.92 6.10 9.15
CA ILE A 118 3.46 6.86 8.02
C ILE A 118 2.96 8.30 8.17
N GLU A 119 3.89 9.23 8.25
CA GLU A 119 3.58 10.66 8.41
C GLU A 119 4.32 11.50 7.38
N PHE A 120 3.57 12.33 6.68
CA PHE A 120 4.11 13.45 5.91
C PHE A 120 3.94 14.74 6.73
N ILE A 121 5.03 15.49 6.89
CA ILE A 121 5.09 16.72 7.69
C ILE A 121 5.70 17.82 6.82
N GLY A 122 4.90 18.81 6.45
CA GLY A 122 5.31 20.08 5.84
C GLY A 122 4.94 21.27 6.75
N PRO A 123 5.25 22.51 6.33
CA PRO A 123 5.02 23.71 7.14
C PRO A 123 3.56 23.90 7.58
N ASN A 124 2.59 23.65 6.69
CA ASN A 124 1.15 23.81 6.95
C ASN A 124 0.34 22.54 6.68
N THR A 125 1.02 21.41 6.45
CA THR A 125 0.39 20.17 6.00
C THR A 125 0.95 19.02 6.79
N GLN A 126 0.09 18.31 7.54
CA GLN A 126 0.44 17.06 8.19
C GLN A 126 -0.57 15.99 7.77
N VAL A 127 -0.06 14.89 7.22
CA VAL A 127 -0.87 13.73 6.83
C VAL A 127 -0.33 12.52 7.57
N SER A 128 -1.20 11.84 8.30
CA SER A 128 -0.85 10.73 9.18
C SER A 128 -1.71 9.52 8.84
N GLN A 129 -1.06 8.37 8.64
CA GLN A 129 -1.71 7.12 8.29
C GLN A 129 -1.07 5.96 9.03
N GLN A 130 -1.93 5.08 9.52
CA GLN A 130 -1.50 3.86 10.18
C GLN A 130 -1.95 2.66 9.35
N THR A 131 -1.02 1.73 9.11
CA THR A 131 -1.31 0.43 8.52
C THR A 131 -0.94 -0.69 9.49
N GLY A 132 -1.74 -1.74 9.58
CA GLY A 132 -1.58 -2.81 10.56
C GLY A 132 -2.25 -4.12 10.12
N GLY A 133 -1.92 -5.22 10.81
CA GLY A 133 -2.64 -6.49 10.70
C GLY A 133 -2.23 -7.44 9.56
N SER A 134 -1.41 -6.99 8.60
CA SER A 134 -0.98 -7.82 7.45
C SER A 134 0.51 -8.18 7.45
N GLY A 135 1.33 -7.43 8.19
CA GLY A 135 2.80 -7.51 8.11
C GLY A 135 3.41 -6.96 6.82
N TYR A 136 2.63 -6.24 6.01
CA TYR A 136 3.08 -5.58 4.79
C TYR A 136 2.63 -4.11 4.78
N VAL A 137 3.48 -3.26 4.20
CA VAL A 137 3.17 -1.86 3.88
C VAL A 137 3.23 -1.73 2.37
N ASN A 138 2.13 -1.30 1.76
CA ASN A 138 2.07 -0.95 0.35
C ASN A 138 1.30 0.37 0.21
N GLN A 139 2.02 1.48 0.37
CA GLN A 139 1.46 2.83 0.37
C GLN A 139 2.00 3.62 -0.82
N ARG A 140 1.14 4.40 -1.45
CA ARG A 140 1.51 5.45 -2.39
C ARG A 140 1.06 6.81 -1.86
N LEU A 141 2.01 7.74 -1.76
CA LEU A 141 1.73 9.15 -1.53
C LEU A 141 1.94 9.89 -2.84
N ILE A 142 0.91 10.59 -3.30
CA ILE A 142 0.97 11.46 -4.46
C ILE A 142 1.07 12.89 -3.93
N ILE A 143 2.18 13.56 -4.17
CA ILE A 143 2.34 14.97 -3.85
C ILE A 143 2.13 15.76 -5.13
N GLU A 144 1.12 16.63 -5.15
CA GLU A 144 0.84 17.52 -6.26
C GLU A 144 1.17 18.95 -5.84
N VAL A 145 2.18 19.52 -6.49
CA VAL A 145 2.63 20.89 -6.24
C VAL A 145 2.11 21.80 -7.33
N GLN A 146 1.36 22.83 -6.94
CA GLN A 146 0.72 23.80 -7.84
C GLN A 146 1.35 25.19 -7.70
#